data_AF-A0AAP7BUT5-F1
#
_entry.id   AF-A0AAP7BUT5-F1
#
_cell.length_a   1.000
_cell.length_b   1.000
_cell.length_c   1.000
_cell.angle_alpha   90.00
_cell.angle_beta   90.00
_cell.angle_gamma   90.00
#
_symmetry.space_group_name_H-M   'P 1'
#
loop_
_entity.id
_entity.type
_entity.pdbx_description
1 polymer ?
#
loop_
_entity_poly.entity_id
_entity_poly.type
_entity_poly.pdbx_seq_one_letter_code
_entity_poly.pdbx_strand_id
1 'polypeptide(L)'
;MELKVFEFTKGTLELLKEMKKDLAYSANLLDDFFYSLLENSCEGFFNISTRVKSASSLKEKIIRHNYYIKYDSPTDLFRNLSDLIGVRIECRFIEDEEHIFKFIRTIFNCTNKDGFSYSSQNPNIFLDLKEHQPLKQKNGFELYRIDGFILNEEEKFNFELQIKSMVNNFWGEIEHKIIYKNYNMILGDKFYKNILNSIKNNLCLIDNQLLTIFNHVNSHMDNSNGVGLKKEGIEILLSKMIYDIYSSKVKHDLGISVDFRNACDIIIDYIFTKNNCNTSQEYYNTFVNTSVRLNEVFKDSISFKNKLSIGAEPLCFDSEFSNSIGNKLAHAMNYDFHWNLFFKILFQIEPGNNREDFYSFIRYLETIFSNRDSYLNLYLTFSAEEVSIIKEDILSSLNKAFLEIDSIKFIYRDKLSEIFNHIDDYVKFLCEGIDSYENYVSHKHLYTEYLYLTILTSFNIDLDKSSILEFASELKNSKCKLRISYKGIKLLASTPENCKVNIIELLEQIYIR
;
A
#
# COMPACT_ATOMS: atom_id res chain seq x y z
N MET A 1 -49.04 -27.17 40.01
CA MET A 1 -48.06 -28.13 39.46
C MET A 1 -47.31 -27.43 38.35
N GLU A 2 -46.01 -27.22 38.52
CA GLU A 2 -45.15 -26.69 37.46
C GLU A 2 -44.87 -27.79 36.44
N LEU A 3 -44.66 -27.45 35.16
CA LEU A 3 -44.30 -28.45 34.15
C LEU A 3 -42.92 -29.03 34.46
N LYS A 4 -42.73 -30.34 34.26
CA LYS A 4 -41.44 -31.05 34.45
C LYS A 4 -40.25 -30.36 33.78
N VAL A 5 -40.49 -29.66 32.68
CA VAL A 5 -39.45 -28.86 31.98
C VAL A 5 -38.85 -27.77 32.87
N PHE A 6 -39.63 -27.10 33.71
CA PHE A 6 -39.14 -26.00 34.54
C PHE A 6 -38.33 -26.50 35.72
N GLU A 7 -38.74 -27.60 36.34
CA GLU A 7 -37.97 -28.28 37.39
C GLU A 7 -36.62 -28.79 36.86
N PHE A 8 -36.64 -29.50 35.72
CA PHE A 8 -35.43 -29.96 35.04
C PHE A 8 -34.50 -28.81 34.66
N THR A 9 -35.07 -27.74 34.09
CA THR A 9 -34.31 -26.54 33.73
C THR A 9 -33.69 -25.90 34.95
N LYS A 10 -34.43 -25.75 36.05
CA LYS A 10 -33.94 -25.13 37.28
C LYS A 10 -32.76 -25.92 37.85
N GLY A 11 -32.87 -27.25 37.97
CA GLY A 11 -31.77 -28.09 38.43
C GLY A 11 -30.53 -27.99 37.53
N THR A 12 -30.71 -27.90 36.20
CA THR A 12 -29.58 -27.71 35.28
C THR A 12 -28.89 -26.34 35.45
N LEU A 13 -29.67 -25.28 35.72
CA LEU A 13 -29.14 -23.94 35.96
C LEU A 13 -28.44 -23.83 37.32
N GLU A 14 -28.89 -24.57 38.33
CA GLU A 14 -28.23 -24.67 39.63
C GLU A 14 -26.86 -25.34 39.49
N LEU A 15 -26.77 -26.48 38.78
CA LEU A 15 -25.49 -27.13 38.45
C LEU A 15 -24.54 -26.18 37.70
N LEU A 16 -25.04 -25.44 36.70
CA LEU A 16 -24.22 -24.45 35.99
C LEU A 16 -23.67 -23.37 36.93
N LYS A 17 -24.47 -22.96 37.94
CA LYS A 17 -24.07 -21.94 38.91
C LYS A 17 -23.03 -22.48 39.88
N GLU A 18 -23.18 -23.73 40.33
CA GLU A 18 -22.23 -24.42 41.21
C GLU A 18 -20.87 -24.59 40.52
N MET A 19 -20.87 -25.13 39.30
CA MET A 19 -19.65 -25.41 38.53
C MET A 19 -19.08 -24.17 37.81
N LYS A 20 -19.65 -22.97 38.03
CA LYS A 20 -19.31 -21.77 37.27
C LYS A 20 -17.83 -21.39 37.41
N LYS A 21 -17.26 -21.57 38.61
CA LYS A 21 -15.85 -21.25 38.87
C LYS A 21 -14.93 -22.21 38.12
N ASP A 22 -15.23 -23.51 38.15
CA ASP A 22 -14.41 -24.54 37.51
C ASP A 22 -14.51 -24.46 35.99
N LEU A 23 -15.69 -24.13 35.46
CA LEU A 23 -15.89 -23.84 34.03
C LEU A 23 -15.12 -22.60 33.59
N ALA A 24 -15.10 -21.53 34.40
CA ALA A 24 -14.35 -20.32 34.08
C ALA A 24 -12.83 -20.56 34.15
N TYR A 25 -12.37 -21.31 35.15
CA TYR A 25 -10.97 -21.71 35.25
C TYR A 25 -10.55 -22.59 34.05
N SER A 26 -11.36 -23.59 33.71
CA SER A 26 -11.13 -24.44 32.54
C SER A 26 -11.17 -23.65 31.22
N ALA A 27 -12.04 -22.65 31.12
CA ALA A 27 -12.08 -21.75 29.96
C ALA A 27 -10.77 -20.96 29.81
N ASN A 28 -10.24 -20.41 30.91
CA ASN A 28 -8.95 -19.71 30.89
C ASN A 28 -7.78 -20.65 30.52
N LEU A 29 -7.76 -21.88 31.04
CA LEU A 29 -6.75 -22.87 30.65
C LEU A 29 -6.79 -23.20 29.15
N LEU A 30 -8.00 -23.28 28.57
CA LEU A 30 -8.16 -23.47 27.13
C LEU A 30 -7.68 -22.24 26.34
N ASP A 31 -7.99 -21.03 26.83
CA ASP A 31 -7.54 -19.76 26.23
C ASP A 31 -6.01 -19.72 26.16
N ASP A 32 -5.35 -19.85 27.31
CA ASP A 32 -3.88 -19.79 27.44
C ASP A 32 -3.20 -20.88 26.59
N PHE A 33 -3.74 -22.09 26.60
CA PHE A 33 -3.19 -23.20 25.82
C PHE A 33 -3.27 -22.94 24.32
N PHE A 34 -4.46 -22.63 23.78
CA PHE A 34 -4.59 -22.41 22.34
C PHE A 34 -3.89 -21.12 21.89
N TYR A 35 -3.85 -20.09 22.73
CA TYR A 35 -3.19 -18.83 22.41
C TYR A 35 -1.68 -19.05 22.28
N SER A 36 -1.05 -19.68 23.29
CA SER A 36 0.38 -20.01 23.25
C SER A 36 0.76 -20.96 22.12
N LEU A 37 -0.14 -21.88 21.75
CA LEU A 37 0.05 -22.80 20.64
C LEU A 37 0.03 -22.09 19.27
N LEU A 38 -0.79 -21.05 19.10
CA LEU A 38 -1.04 -20.41 17.80
C LEU A 38 -0.26 -19.11 17.57
N GLU A 39 -0.01 -18.29 18.59
CA GLU A 39 0.51 -16.92 18.47
C GLU A 39 1.79 -16.82 17.60
N ASN A 40 2.73 -17.75 17.78
CA ASN A 40 3.99 -17.76 17.05
C ASN A 40 4.08 -18.85 15.98
N SER A 41 3.01 -19.63 15.80
CA SER A 41 3.02 -20.82 14.92
C SER A 41 2.16 -20.65 13.68
N CYS A 42 1.22 -19.68 13.67
CA CYS A 42 0.25 -19.50 12.60
C CYS A 42 0.18 -18.01 12.21
N GLU A 43 0.71 -17.67 11.04
CA GLU A 43 0.80 -16.27 10.57
C GLU A 43 -0.57 -15.57 10.45
N GLY A 44 -1.65 -16.32 10.21
CA GLY A 44 -3.02 -15.82 10.10
C GLY A 44 -3.80 -15.74 11.42
N PHE A 45 -3.23 -16.21 12.54
CA PHE A 45 -3.86 -16.12 13.85
C PHE A 45 -4.01 -14.65 14.29
N PHE A 46 -5.14 -14.33 14.90
CA PHE A 46 -5.43 -12.98 15.40
C PHE A 46 -5.69 -12.97 16.90
N ASN A 47 -6.63 -13.79 17.39
CA ASN A 47 -7.02 -13.78 18.79
C ASN A 47 -7.75 -15.07 19.18
N ILE A 48 -7.90 -15.30 20.49
CA ILE A 48 -8.84 -16.28 21.05
C ILE A 48 -9.87 -15.56 21.91
N SER A 49 -11.10 -16.05 21.86
CA SER A 49 -12.12 -15.68 22.82
C SER A 49 -12.77 -16.92 23.42
N THR A 50 -12.79 -16.96 24.75
CA THR A 50 -13.45 -18.02 25.51
C THR A 50 -14.69 -17.49 26.22
N ARG A 51 -15.73 -18.33 26.33
CA ARG A 51 -16.95 -17.98 27.07
C ARG A 51 -17.57 -19.19 27.74
N VAL A 52 -18.05 -19.00 28.96
CA VAL A 52 -18.93 -19.96 29.62
C VAL A 52 -20.38 -19.65 29.23
N LYS A 53 -21.16 -20.68 28.94
CA LYS A 53 -22.57 -20.53 28.55
C LYS A 53 -23.37 -19.80 29.63
N SER A 54 -24.18 -18.82 29.22
CA SER A 54 -25.04 -18.08 30.14
C SER A 54 -26.28 -18.90 30.54
N ALA A 55 -26.82 -18.62 31.72
CA ALA A 55 -28.03 -19.27 32.23
C ALA A 55 -29.24 -19.06 31.30
N SER A 56 -29.40 -17.86 30.73
CA SER A 56 -30.48 -17.54 29.80
C SER A 56 -30.37 -18.35 28.51
N SER A 57 -29.18 -18.41 27.90
CA SER A 57 -28.94 -19.18 26.68
C SER A 57 -29.03 -20.70 26.91
N LEU A 58 -28.65 -21.19 28.09
CA LEU A 58 -28.82 -22.60 28.44
C LEU A 58 -30.31 -22.96 28.58
N LYS A 59 -31.08 -22.16 29.32
CA LYS A 59 -32.54 -22.33 29.46
C LYS A 59 -33.23 -22.39 28.10
N GLU A 60 -32.92 -21.45 27.23
CA GLU A 60 -33.48 -21.39 25.88
C GLU A 60 -33.10 -22.64 25.05
N LYS A 61 -31.84 -23.10 25.15
CA LYS A 61 -31.37 -24.31 24.45
C LYS A 61 -32.09 -25.58 24.93
N ILE A 62 -32.31 -25.72 26.24
CA ILE A 62 -33.05 -26.86 26.84
C ILE A 62 -34.46 -26.96 26.27
N ILE A 63 -35.16 -25.83 26.22
CA ILE A 63 -36.54 -25.76 25.72
C ILE A 63 -36.56 -26.02 24.22
N ARG A 64 -35.70 -25.33 23.44
CA ARG A 64 -35.68 -25.42 21.97
C ARG A 64 -35.41 -26.83 21.45
N HIS A 65 -34.55 -27.60 22.12
CA HIS A 65 -34.14 -28.94 21.69
C HIS A 65 -34.86 -30.08 22.40
N ASN A 66 -35.85 -29.75 23.26
CA ASN A 66 -36.59 -30.68 24.10
C ASN A 66 -35.65 -31.59 24.93
N TYR A 67 -34.57 -31.03 25.49
CA TYR A 67 -33.59 -31.84 26.22
C TYR A 67 -34.15 -32.46 27.50
N TYR A 68 -35.14 -31.82 28.12
CA TYR A 68 -35.88 -32.37 29.26
C TYR A 68 -36.68 -33.64 28.95
N ILE A 69 -36.82 -34.01 27.67
CA ILE A 69 -37.42 -35.30 27.23
C ILE A 69 -36.33 -36.31 26.88
N LYS A 70 -35.17 -35.84 26.41
CA LYS A 70 -34.08 -36.68 25.88
C LYS A 70 -33.12 -37.19 26.95
N TYR A 71 -33.05 -36.50 28.09
CA TYR A 71 -32.16 -36.83 29.18
C TYR A 71 -32.97 -37.07 30.46
N ASP A 72 -32.58 -38.11 31.19
CA ASP A 72 -33.28 -38.52 32.41
C ASP A 72 -32.97 -37.60 33.60
N SER A 73 -31.78 -36.97 33.61
CA SER A 73 -31.36 -36.06 34.68
C SER A 73 -30.66 -34.78 34.19
N PRO A 74 -30.70 -33.68 34.97
CA PRO A 74 -29.91 -32.47 34.71
C PRO A 74 -28.41 -32.74 34.60
N THR A 75 -27.88 -33.66 35.41
CA THR A 75 -26.47 -34.08 35.39
C THR A 75 -26.09 -34.77 34.09
N ASP A 76 -26.97 -35.62 33.55
CA ASP A 76 -26.71 -36.31 32.27
C ASP A 76 -26.73 -35.33 31.11
N LEU A 77 -27.66 -34.37 31.10
CA LEU A 77 -27.64 -33.30 30.10
C LEU A 77 -26.33 -32.50 30.21
N PHE A 78 -25.96 -32.11 31.43
CA PHE A 78 -24.78 -31.27 31.67
C PHE A 78 -23.51 -31.94 31.13
N ARG A 79 -23.31 -33.23 31.42
CA ARG A 79 -22.17 -34.02 30.92
C ARG A 79 -22.14 -34.24 29.41
N ASN A 80 -23.28 -34.12 28.73
CA ASN A 80 -23.39 -34.34 27.28
C ASN A 80 -23.54 -33.04 26.46
N LEU A 81 -23.67 -31.88 27.11
CA LEU A 81 -23.66 -30.59 26.42
C LEU A 81 -22.26 -30.28 25.93
N SER A 82 -22.06 -30.19 24.61
CA SER A 82 -20.74 -29.91 24.05
C SER A 82 -20.31 -28.46 24.16
N ASP A 83 -21.24 -27.51 24.25
CA ASP A 83 -20.98 -26.05 24.26
C ASP A 83 -21.13 -25.40 25.64
N LEU A 84 -20.74 -26.10 26.72
CA LEU A 84 -20.67 -25.50 28.06
C LEU A 84 -19.62 -24.39 28.10
N ILE A 85 -18.45 -24.67 27.52
CA ILE A 85 -17.41 -23.70 27.23
C ILE A 85 -17.35 -23.53 25.70
N GLY A 86 -17.42 -22.29 25.23
CA GLY A 86 -17.16 -21.98 23.82
C GLY A 86 -15.76 -21.38 23.70
N VAL A 87 -14.93 -22.01 22.88
CA VAL A 87 -13.61 -21.49 22.50
C VAL A 87 -13.69 -21.06 21.04
N ARG A 88 -13.30 -19.83 20.74
CA ARG A 88 -13.30 -19.30 19.38
C ARG A 88 -11.92 -18.80 19.05
N ILE A 89 -11.29 -19.44 18.08
CA ILE A 89 -10.08 -18.97 17.44
C ILE A 89 -10.49 -18.01 16.32
N GLU A 90 -9.96 -16.80 16.39
CA GLU A 90 -10.17 -15.73 15.42
C GLU A 90 -8.92 -15.59 14.55
N CYS A 91 -9.12 -15.56 13.23
CA CYS A 91 -8.06 -15.41 12.23
C CYS A 91 -8.39 -14.29 11.25
N ARG A 92 -7.41 -13.86 10.46
CA ARG A 92 -7.54 -12.68 9.60
C ARG A 92 -8.46 -12.97 8.41
N PHE A 93 -8.10 -13.96 7.61
CA PHE A 93 -8.78 -14.29 6.35
C PHE A 93 -9.48 -15.65 6.41
N ILE A 94 -10.42 -15.88 5.50
CA ILE A 94 -11.16 -17.15 5.42
C ILE A 94 -10.23 -18.34 5.15
N GLU A 95 -9.20 -18.14 4.32
CA GLU A 95 -8.21 -19.18 4.00
C GLU A 95 -7.41 -19.64 5.25
N ASP A 96 -7.18 -18.73 6.20
CA ASP A 96 -6.45 -19.03 7.43
C ASP A 96 -7.20 -20.04 8.33
N GLU A 97 -8.52 -20.15 8.20
CA GLU A 97 -9.31 -21.10 8.98
C GLU A 97 -8.89 -22.55 8.71
N GLU A 98 -8.63 -22.88 7.43
CA GLU A 98 -8.16 -24.20 7.03
C GLU A 98 -6.73 -24.45 7.48
N HIS A 99 -5.85 -23.44 7.37
CA HIS A 99 -4.46 -23.52 7.81
C HIS A 99 -4.35 -23.80 9.31
N ILE A 100 -5.10 -23.07 10.12
CA ILE A 100 -5.16 -23.27 11.57
C ILE A 100 -5.74 -24.65 11.90
N PHE A 101 -6.81 -25.07 11.23
CA PHE A 101 -7.38 -26.41 11.46
C PHE A 101 -6.37 -27.52 11.17
N LYS A 102 -5.65 -27.45 10.04
CA LYS A 102 -4.59 -28.41 9.68
C LYS A 102 -3.45 -28.39 10.71
N PHE A 103 -3.06 -27.21 11.19
CA PHE A 103 -2.04 -27.08 12.22
C PHE A 103 -2.47 -27.76 13.52
N ILE A 104 -3.68 -27.47 14.02
CA ILE A 104 -4.24 -28.11 15.23
C ILE A 104 -4.27 -29.63 15.06
N ARG A 105 -4.73 -30.14 13.92
CA ARG A 105 -4.76 -31.58 13.64
C ARG A 105 -3.37 -32.23 13.67
N THR A 106 -2.33 -31.47 13.32
CA THR A 106 -0.94 -31.95 13.35
C THR A 106 -0.39 -32.02 14.78
N ILE A 107 -0.77 -31.07 15.64
CA ILE A 107 -0.36 -31.04 17.05
C ILE A 107 -1.13 -32.06 17.90
N PHE A 108 -2.41 -32.28 17.60
CA PHE A 108 -3.27 -33.27 18.24
C PHE A 108 -3.14 -34.64 17.55
N ASN A 109 -1.94 -35.21 17.56
CA ASN A 109 -1.59 -36.43 16.82
C ASN A 109 -1.66 -37.73 17.65
N CYS A 110 -1.83 -37.64 18.97
CA CYS A 110 -2.02 -38.80 19.83
C CYS A 110 -3.51 -39.11 19.99
N THR A 111 -3.88 -40.38 20.19
CA THR A 111 -5.29 -40.78 20.35
C THR A 111 -5.47 -41.60 21.62
N ASN A 112 -6.51 -41.29 22.39
CA ASN A 112 -6.87 -42.06 23.59
C ASN A 112 -7.68 -43.32 23.23
N LYS A 113 -8.03 -44.13 24.24
CA LYS A 113 -8.80 -45.38 24.05
C LYS A 113 -10.18 -45.15 23.44
N ASP A 114 -10.76 -43.97 23.65
CA ASP A 114 -12.09 -43.59 23.18
C ASP A 114 -12.06 -42.90 21.79
N GLY A 115 -10.89 -42.81 21.15
CA GLY A 115 -10.72 -42.23 19.82
C GLY A 115 -10.63 -40.70 19.79
N PHE A 116 -10.50 -40.03 20.94
CA PHE A 116 -10.26 -38.58 21.01
C PHE A 116 -8.78 -38.27 20.83
N SER A 117 -8.50 -37.19 20.10
CA SER A 117 -7.15 -36.73 19.81
C SER A 117 -6.65 -35.81 20.92
N TYR A 118 -5.39 -35.92 21.32
CA TYR A 118 -4.74 -35.05 22.31
C TYR A 118 -3.30 -34.72 21.90
N SER A 119 -2.71 -33.70 22.52
CA SER A 119 -1.32 -33.31 22.31
C SER A 119 -0.43 -33.78 23.46
N SER A 120 0.82 -34.15 23.17
CA SER A 120 1.83 -34.43 24.19
C SER A 120 2.18 -33.21 25.05
N GLN A 121 1.95 -32.00 24.53
CA GLN A 121 2.18 -30.74 25.26
C GLN A 121 1.15 -30.52 26.37
N ASN A 122 -0.07 -31.03 26.20
CA ASN A 122 -1.10 -30.98 27.23
C ASN A 122 -1.99 -32.23 27.16
N PRO A 123 -1.75 -33.24 28.01
CA PRO A 123 -2.49 -34.50 27.99
C PRO A 123 -3.92 -34.38 28.56
N ASN A 124 -4.32 -33.19 29.02
CA ASN A 124 -5.64 -32.97 29.64
C ASN A 124 -6.66 -32.37 28.68
N ILE A 125 -6.27 -31.98 27.46
CA ILE A 125 -7.16 -31.40 26.44
C ILE A 125 -7.35 -32.39 25.30
N PHE A 126 -8.61 -32.67 24.98
CA PHE A 126 -9.01 -33.64 23.98
C PHE A 126 -9.94 -33.02 22.94
N LEU A 127 -9.74 -33.38 21.67
CA LEU A 127 -10.55 -32.94 20.52
C LEU A 127 -11.12 -34.15 19.78
N ASP A 128 -12.39 -34.05 19.36
CA ASP A 128 -12.98 -35.01 18.43
C ASP A 128 -12.67 -34.61 16.98
N LEU A 129 -11.58 -35.17 16.45
CA LEU A 129 -11.11 -34.92 15.07
C LEU A 129 -11.52 -36.04 14.10
N LYS A 130 -12.51 -36.87 14.45
CA LYS A 130 -13.00 -37.96 13.58
C LYS A 130 -13.88 -37.45 12.45
N GLU A 131 -14.63 -36.37 12.69
CA GLU A 131 -15.52 -35.80 11.68
C GLU A 131 -14.75 -35.01 10.61
N HIS A 132 -15.28 -35.01 9.38
CA HIS A 132 -14.75 -34.19 8.30
C HIS A 132 -15.12 -32.72 8.53
N GLN A 133 -14.13 -31.84 8.34
CA GLN A 133 -14.26 -30.40 8.50
C GLN A 133 -13.92 -29.69 7.18
N PRO A 134 -14.54 -28.53 6.89
CA PRO A 134 -15.52 -27.82 7.71
C PRO A 134 -16.92 -28.44 7.66
N LEU A 135 -17.74 -28.21 8.70
CA LEU A 135 -19.12 -28.71 8.77
C LEU A 135 -20.10 -27.78 8.02
N LYS A 136 -21.00 -28.35 7.22
CA LYS A 136 -22.10 -27.61 6.60
C LYS A 136 -23.22 -27.32 7.60
N GLN A 137 -23.50 -26.05 7.83
CA GLN A 137 -24.56 -25.56 8.69
C GLN A 137 -25.93 -25.63 8.00
N LYS A 138 -27.02 -25.48 8.78
CA LYS A 138 -28.41 -25.50 8.28
C LYS A 138 -28.73 -24.38 7.27
N ASN A 139 -27.96 -23.29 7.30
CA ASN A 139 -28.05 -22.16 6.38
C ASN A 139 -27.29 -22.43 5.05
N GLY A 140 -26.51 -23.51 4.96
CA GLY A 140 -25.71 -23.89 3.80
C GLY A 140 -24.26 -23.43 3.83
N PHE A 141 -23.85 -22.63 4.83
CA PHE A 141 -22.46 -22.18 4.99
C PHE A 141 -21.60 -23.19 5.75
N GLU A 142 -20.29 -23.09 5.58
CA GLU A 142 -19.31 -23.97 6.20
C GLU A 142 -18.74 -23.33 7.47
N LEU A 143 -18.46 -24.16 8.48
CA LEU A 143 -17.86 -23.73 9.73
C LEU A 143 -16.95 -24.85 10.28
N TYR A 144 -15.72 -24.48 10.62
CA TYR A 144 -14.86 -25.32 11.45
C TYR A 144 -15.40 -25.33 12.89
N ARG A 145 -16.02 -26.43 13.28
CA ARG A 145 -16.61 -26.64 14.61
C ARG A 145 -16.22 -28.02 15.12
N ILE A 146 -15.39 -28.04 16.15
CA ILE A 146 -14.83 -29.26 16.75
C ILE A 146 -15.33 -29.34 18.20
N ASP A 147 -15.97 -30.46 18.54
CA ASP A 147 -16.33 -30.73 19.94
C ASP A 147 -15.10 -31.33 20.67
N GLY A 148 -14.90 -30.97 21.93
CA GLY A 148 -13.76 -31.40 22.74
C GLY A 148 -14.10 -31.46 24.22
N PHE A 149 -13.14 -31.88 25.04
CA PHE A 149 -13.25 -31.80 26.49
C PHE A 149 -11.89 -31.57 27.15
N ILE A 150 -11.93 -30.94 28.32
CA ILE A 150 -10.78 -30.74 29.20
C ILE A 150 -11.00 -31.50 30.50
N LEU A 151 -9.96 -32.19 30.97
CA LEU A 151 -9.90 -32.80 32.29
C LEU A 151 -9.28 -31.79 33.25
N ASN A 152 -10.08 -31.29 34.20
CA ASN A 152 -9.60 -30.47 35.28
C ASN A 152 -9.71 -31.28 36.58
N GLU A 153 -8.57 -31.65 37.15
CA GLU A 153 -8.46 -32.65 38.21
C GLU A 153 -9.10 -33.99 37.80
N GLU A 154 -10.25 -34.35 38.37
CA GLU A 154 -11.02 -35.56 38.04
C GLU A 154 -12.32 -35.25 37.26
N GLU A 155 -12.62 -33.98 37.01
CA GLU A 155 -13.86 -33.56 36.36
C GLU A 155 -13.67 -33.28 34.86
N LYS A 156 -14.65 -33.73 34.08
CA LYS A 156 -14.67 -33.58 32.61
C LYS A 156 -15.59 -32.43 32.21
N PHE A 157 -15.02 -31.41 31.57
CA PHE A 157 -15.78 -30.30 30.99
C PHE A 157 -15.71 -30.32 29.48
N ASN A 158 -16.87 -30.42 28.82
CA ASN A 158 -16.91 -30.33 27.36
C ASN A 158 -16.81 -28.89 26.89
N PHE A 159 -16.16 -28.70 25.75
CA PHE A 159 -16.09 -27.42 25.06
C PHE A 159 -16.33 -27.57 23.55
N GLU A 160 -16.76 -26.49 22.93
CA GLU A 160 -16.90 -26.37 21.48
C GLU A 160 -15.85 -25.39 20.97
N LEU A 161 -14.94 -25.88 20.12
CA LEU A 161 -13.94 -25.08 19.44
C LEU A 161 -14.47 -24.63 18.07
N GLN A 162 -14.44 -23.34 17.81
CA GLN A 162 -14.76 -22.75 16.51
C GLN A 162 -13.54 -22.01 15.96
N ILE A 163 -13.25 -22.20 14.68
CA ILE A 163 -12.24 -21.41 13.97
C ILE A 163 -12.98 -20.49 13.01
N LYS A 164 -12.77 -19.17 13.11
CA LYS A 164 -13.46 -18.18 12.30
C LYS A 164 -12.53 -17.04 11.91
N SER A 165 -12.60 -16.65 10.64
CA SER A 165 -12.06 -15.40 10.13
C SER A 165 -12.85 -14.21 10.68
N MET A 166 -12.28 -13.02 10.61
CA MET A 166 -12.95 -11.77 10.96
C MET A 166 -14.30 -11.63 10.25
N VAL A 167 -14.32 -11.96 8.96
CA VAL A 167 -15.53 -11.90 8.12
C VAL A 167 -16.57 -12.95 8.56
N ASN A 168 -16.16 -14.19 8.85
CA ASN A 168 -17.06 -15.24 9.33
C ASN A 168 -17.58 -14.95 10.74
N ASN A 169 -16.78 -14.32 11.60
CA ASN A 169 -17.18 -13.90 12.93
C ASN A 169 -18.22 -12.78 12.87
N PHE A 170 -17.93 -11.72 12.09
CA PHE A 170 -18.87 -10.62 11.85
C PHE A 170 -20.20 -11.12 11.28
N TRP A 171 -20.13 -11.96 10.23
CA TRP A 171 -21.33 -12.54 9.64
C TRP A 171 -22.14 -13.37 10.64
N GLY A 172 -21.48 -14.21 11.44
CA GLY A 172 -22.14 -15.04 12.44
C GLY A 172 -22.88 -14.23 13.50
N GLU A 173 -22.32 -13.10 13.94
CA GLU A 173 -22.98 -12.20 14.90
C GLU A 173 -24.19 -11.48 14.30
N ILE A 174 -24.09 -11.04 13.03
CA ILE A 174 -25.21 -10.43 12.29
C ILE A 174 -26.32 -11.45 12.05
N GLU A 175 -25.97 -12.63 11.55
CA GLU A 175 -26.92 -13.72 11.28
C GLU A 175 -27.66 -14.11 12.55
N HIS A 176 -26.94 -14.29 13.66
CA HIS A 176 -27.54 -14.63 14.95
C HIS A 176 -28.49 -13.52 15.43
N LYS A 177 -28.15 -12.24 15.27
CA LYS A 177 -29.05 -11.14 15.66
C LYS A 177 -30.30 -11.05 14.80
N ILE A 178 -30.19 -11.31 13.49
CA ILE A 178 -31.28 -11.19 12.52
C ILE A 178 -32.21 -12.40 12.59
N ILE A 179 -31.68 -13.61 12.45
CA ILE A 179 -32.48 -14.84 12.33
C ILE A 179 -33.16 -15.18 13.65
N TYR A 180 -32.47 -14.97 14.77
CA TYR A 180 -32.95 -15.50 16.04
C TYR A 180 -34.06 -14.66 16.69
N LYS A 181 -34.13 -13.36 16.40
CA LYS A 181 -35.25 -12.51 16.88
C LYS A 181 -36.54 -12.69 16.07
N ASN A 182 -36.46 -13.21 14.83
CA ASN A 182 -37.58 -13.31 13.89
C ASN A 182 -37.61 -14.66 13.15
N TYR A 183 -37.31 -15.76 13.85
CA TYR A 183 -37.03 -17.10 13.29
C TYR A 183 -38.11 -17.60 12.32
N ASN A 184 -39.39 -17.36 12.63
CA ASN A 184 -40.52 -17.83 11.81
C ASN A 184 -40.75 -16.99 10.54
N MET A 185 -40.34 -15.72 10.52
CA MET A 185 -40.61 -14.81 9.39
C MET A 185 -39.51 -14.86 8.32
N ILE A 186 -38.25 -15.07 8.75
CA ILE A 186 -37.07 -14.92 7.88
C ILE A 186 -36.70 -16.22 7.15
N LEU A 187 -36.93 -17.40 7.74
CA LEU A 187 -36.56 -18.68 7.13
C LEU A 187 -37.59 -19.21 6.11
N GLY A 188 -38.85 -18.77 6.20
CA GLY A 188 -39.91 -19.13 5.25
C GLY A 188 -39.85 -18.34 3.94
N ASP A 189 -39.25 -17.16 3.98
CA ASP A 189 -39.24 -16.23 2.85
C ASP A 189 -37.93 -16.34 2.05
N LYS A 190 -38.07 -16.84 0.81
CA LYS A 190 -36.97 -17.03 -0.15
C LYS A 190 -36.24 -15.72 -0.45
N PHE A 191 -36.91 -14.57 -0.33
CA PHE A 191 -36.34 -13.26 -0.54
C PHE A 191 -35.20 -12.94 0.45
N TYR A 192 -35.46 -13.07 1.76
CA TYR A 192 -34.45 -12.78 2.78
C TYR A 192 -33.27 -13.74 2.72
N LYS A 193 -33.52 -15.03 2.44
CA LYS A 193 -32.44 -16.01 2.21
C LYS A 193 -31.52 -15.60 1.05
N ASN A 194 -32.08 -15.18 -0.07
CA ASN A 194 -31.29 -14.75 -1.23
C ASN A 194 -30.45 -13.51 -0.92
N ILE A 195 -31.00 -12.53 -0.18
CA ILE A 195 -30.26 -11.35 0.24
C ILE A 195 -29.12 -11.71 1.18
N LEU A 196 -29.39 -12.54 2.20
CA LEU A 196 -28.36 -12.96 3.16
C LEU A 196 -27.22 -13.71 2.44
N ASN A 197 -27.55 -14.61 1.51
CA ASN A 197 -26.56 -15.29 0.67
C ASN A 197 -25.75 -14.30 -0.18
N SER A 198 -26.41 -13.32 -0.79
CA SER A 198 -25.72 -12.29 -1.58
C SER A 198 -24.76 -11.45 -0.72
N ILE A 199 -25.17 -11.05 0.48
CA ILE A 199 -24.31 -10.29 1.41
C ILE A 199 -23.11 -11.15 1.81
N LYS A 200 -23.36 -12.42 2.16
CA LYS A 200 -22.28 -13.33 2.53
C LYS A 200 -21.27 -13.53 1.41
N ASN A 201 -21.74 -13.74 0.18
CA ASN A 201 -20.86 -13.85 -0.99
C ASN A 201 -20.03 -12.58 -1.21
N ASN A 202 -20.63 -11.40 -1.05
CA ASN A 202 -19.90 -10.12 -1.16
C ASN A 202 -18.83 -9.98 -0.07
N LEU A 203 -19.13 -10.39 1.16
CA LEU A 203 -18.15 -10.38 2.25
C LEU A 203 -16.98 -11.33 1.97
N CYS A 204 -17.24 -12.51 1.42
CA CYS A 204 -16.18 -13.44 1.00
C CYS A 204 -15.34 -12.87 -0.16
N LEU A 205 -15.95 -12.15 -1.11
CA LEU A 205 -15.22 -11.48 -2.18
C LEU A 205 -14.29 -10.39 -1.64
N ILE A 206 -14.76 -9.58 -0.68
CA ILE A 206 -13.95 -8.56 -0.02
C ILE A 206 -12.78 -9.21 0.74
N ASP A 207 -13.03 -10.29 1.46
CA ASP A 207 -11.99 -11.07 2.15
C ASP A 207 -10.89 -11.53 1.18
N ASN A 208 -11.26 -12.15 0.07
CA ASN A 208 -10.32 -12.60 -0.96
C ASN A 208 -9.54 -11.45 -1.60
N GLN A 209 -10.17 -10.29 -1.82
CA GLN A 209 -9.48 -9.09 -2.34
C GLN A 209 -8.44 -8.58 -1.34
N LEU A 210 -8.80 -8.50 -0.06
CA LEU A 210 -7.86 -8.08 1.00
C LEU A 210 -6.72 -9.10 1.17
N LEU A 211 -7.01 -10.40 1.11
CA LEU A 211 -6.01 -11.45 1.16
C LEU A 211 -5.05 -11.37 -0.04
N THR A 212 -5.57 -11.09 -1.24
CA THR A 212 -4.74 -10.89 -2.43
C THR A 212 -3.78 -9.71 -2.25
N ILE A 213 -4.27 -8.58 -1.71
CA ILE A 213 -3.43 -7.42 -1.40
C ILE A 213 -2.39 -7.78 -0.34
N PHE A 214 -2.81 -8.44 0.74
CA PHE A 214 -1.94 -8.88 1.83
C PHE A 214 -0.83 -9.82 1.34
N ASN A 215 -1.18 -10.83 0.54
CA ASN A 215 -0.24 -11.78 -0.05
C ASN A 215 0.69 -11.10 -1.05
N HIS A 216 0.21 -10.14 -1.84
CA HIS A 216 1.10 -9.33 -2.68
C HIS A 216 2.10 -8.56 -1.83
N VAL A 217 1.66 -7.90 -0.76
CA VAL A 217 2.55 -7.17 0.16
C VAL A 217 3.55 -8.12 0.84
N ASN A 218 3.11 -9.31 1.27
CA ASN A 218 3.94 -10.27 2.01
C ASN A 218 4.85 -11.15 1.15
N SER A 219 4.42 -11.58 -0.04
CA SER A 219 5.28 -12.35 -0.97
C SER A 219 6.48 -11.55 -1.49
N HIS A 220 6.38 -10.21 -1.48
CA HIS A 220 7.50 -9.31 -1.72
C HIS A 220 8.42 -9.11 -0.48
N MET A 221 8.11 -9.72 0.67
CA MET A 221 8.92 -9.64 1.90
C MET A 221 9.93 -10.79 2.09
N ASP A 222 9.70 -11.98 1.52
CA ASP A 222 10.57 -13.16 1.73
C ASP A 222 11.80 -13.23 0.81
N ASN A 223 11.85 -12.42 -0.25
CA ASN A 223 13.07 -12.24 -1.02
C ASN A 223 13.96 -11.22 -0.32
N SER A 224 14.92 -11.73 0.45
CA SER A 224 15.96 -11.02 1.20
C SER A 224 16.86 -10.15 0.31
N ASN A 225 16.33 -9.01 -0.14
CA ASN A 225 16.98 -7.77 -0.59
C ASN A 225 16.01 -6.55 -0.44
N GLY A 226 14.92 -6.71 0.32
CA GLY A 226 13.67 -5.95 0.20
C GLY A 226 13.50 -4.70 1.09
N VAL A 227 14.46 -3.78 1.12
CA VAL A 227 14.16 -2.40 1.59
C VAL A 227 13.66 -1.54 0.42
N GLY A 228 14.17 -1.75 -0.80
CA GLY A 228 13.70 -1.08 -2.02
C GLY A 228 12.32 -1.56 -2.49
N LEU A 229 12.10 -2.87 -2.51
CA LEU A 229 10.88 -3.51 -3.02
C LEU A 229 9.62 -3.25 -2.15
N LYS A 230 9.79 -2.94 -0.85
CA LYS A 230 8.69 -2.53 0.06
C LYS A 230 8.18 -1.13 -0.25
N LYS A 231 9.04 -0.23 -0.74
CA LYS A 231 8.69 1.15 -1.11
C LYS A 231 7.93 1.18 -2.43
N GLU A 232 8.49 0.52 -3.45
CA GLU A 232 7.91 0.48 -4.80
C GLU A 232 6.48 -0.07 -4.81
N GLY A 233 6.19 -1.13 -4.04
CA GLY A 233 4.83 -1.68 -3.96
C GLY A 233 3.81 -0.72 -3.35
N ILE A 234 4.20 0.02 -2.30
CA ILE A 234 3.35 1.03 -1.65
C ILE A 234 3.12 2.22 -2.59
N GLU A 235 4.18 2.68 -3.28
CA GLU A 235 4.10 3.76 -4.27
C GLU A 235 3.16 3.41 -5.43
N ILE A 236 3.30 2.20 -6.00
CA ILE A 236 2.45 1.70 -7.07
C ILE A 236 0.98 1.66 -6.63
N LEU A 237 0.71 1.22 -5.40
CA LEU A 237 -0.64 1.11 -4.88
C LEU A 237 -1.29 2.48 -4.67
N LEU A 238 -0.57 3.46 -4.12
CA LEU A 238 -1.06 4.83 -4.00
C LEU A 238 -1.24 5.50 -5.37
N SER A 239 -0.27 5.34 -6.28
CA SER A 239 -0.36 5.87 -7.64
C SER A 239 -1.62 5.35 -8.35
N LYS A 240 -1.90 4.05 -8.22
CA LYS A 240 -3.12 3.43 -8.72
C LYS A 240 -4.39 3.96 -8.04
N MET A 241 -4.39 4.13 -6.73
CA MET A 241 -5.53 4.71 -6.00
C MET A 241 -5.84 6.13 -6.48
N ILE A 242 -4.82 6.99 -6.63
CA ILE A 242 -4.96 8.33 -7.18
C ILE A 242 -5.52 8.23 -8.60
N TYR A 243 -4.92 7.41 -9.47
CA TYR A 243 -5.37 7.26 -10.85
C TYR A 243 -6.83 6.82 -10.94
N ASP A 244 -7.25 5.80 -10.19
CA ASP A 244 -8.62 5.26 -10.24
C ASP A 244 -9.65 6.31 -9.75
N ILE A 245 -9.34 7.07 -8.69
CA ILE A 245 -10.21 8.14 -8.19
C ILE A 245 -10.35 9.24 -9.23
N TYR A 246 -9.23 9.79 -9.71
CA TYR A 246 -9.27 10.97 -10.56
C TYR A 246 -9.65 10.65 -12.00
N SER A 247 -9.37 9.44 -12.51
CA SER A 247 -9.79 9.03 -13.85
C SER A 247 -11.32 8.93 -13.94
N SER A 248 -11.95 8.42 -12.87
CA SER A 248 -13.41 8.42 -12.72
C SER A 248 -13.97 9.85 -12.70
N LYS A 249 -13.36 10.75 -11.91
CA LYS A 249 -13.78 12.17 -11.82
C LYS A 249 -13.59 12.92 -13.15
N VAL A 250 -12.47 12.72 -13.84
CA VAL A 250 -12.19 13.32 -15.16
C VAL A 250 -13.20 12.84 -16.19
N LYS A 251 -13.47 11.53 -16.23
CA LYS A 251 -14.47 10.95 -17.15
C LYS A 251 -15.87 11.49 -16.87
N HIS A 252 -16.22 11.69 -15.61
CA HIS A 252 -17.52 12.25 -15.23
C HIS A 252 -17.68 13.73 -15.63
N ASP A 253 -16.67 14.59 -15.40
CA ASP A 253 -16.76 16.03 -15.69
C ASP A 253 -16.53 16.38 -17.17
N LEU A 254 -15.59 15.70 -17.83
CA LEU A 254 -15.16 15.98 -19.21
C LEU A 254 -15.69 14.99 -20.25
N GLY A 255 -16.17 13.81 -19.85
CA GLY A 255 -16.65 12.77 -20.76
C GLY A 255 -15.55 12.00 -21.49
N ILE A 256 -14.28 12.23 -21.16
CA ILE A 256 -13.12 11.61 -21.82
C ILE A 256 -12.27 10.80 -20.84
N SER A 257 -11.57 9.78 -21.36
CA SER A 257 -10.50 9.09 -20.63
C SER A 257 -9.16 9.75 -20.94
N VAL A 258 -8.43 10.13 -19.90
CA VAL A 258 -7.08 10.69 -20.01
C VAL A 258 -6.11 9.78 -19.27
N ASP A 259 -4.96 9.51 -19.88
CA ASP A 259 -3.87 8.80 -19.22
C ASP A 259 -2.91 9.80 -18.56
N PHE A 260 -2.74 9.66 -17.25
CA PHE A 260 -1.89 10.51 -16.44
C PHE A 260 -1.19 9.70 -15.33
N ARG A 261 -0.94 8.41 -15.57
CA ARG A 261 -0.26 7.51 -14.62
C ARG A 261 1.10 8.08 -14.18
N ASN A 262 1.91 8.55 -15.13
CA ASN A 262 3.20 9.18 -14.82
C ASN A 262 3.05 10.43 -13.94
N ALA A 263 1.95 11.18 -14.06
CA ALA A 263 1.70 12.33 -13.20
C ALA A 263 1.39 11.88 -11.75
N CYS A 264 0.67 10.77 -11.57
CA CYS A 264 0.43 10.18 -10.25
C CYS A 264 1.74 9.75 -9.59
N ASP A 265 2.64 9.10 -10.33
CA ASP A 265 3.94 8.66 -9.80
C ASP A 265 4.75 9.84 -9.23
N ILE A 266 4.76 10.98 -9.92
CA ILE A 266 5.49 12.17 -9.45
C ILE A 266 4.85 12.82 -8.23
N ILE A 267 3.53 12.78 -8.12
CA ILE A 267 2.84 13.24 -6.91
C ILE A 267 3.23 12.35 -5.72
N ILE A 268 3.36 11.04 -5.93
CA ILE A 268 3.80 10.10 -4.92
C ILE A 268 5.25 10.35 -4.51
N ASP A 269 6.14 10.52 -5.48
CA ASP A 269 7.56 10.84 -5.22
C ASP A 269 7.67 12.14 -4.39
N TYR A 270 6.87 13.15 -4.71
CA TYR A 270 6.76 14.39 -3.94
C TYR A 270 6.28 14.14 -2.50
N ILE A 271 5.18 13.40 -2.31
CA ILE A 271 4.59 13.15 -0.98
C ILE A 271 5.60 12.43 -0.07
N PHE A 272 6.28 11.39 -0.57
CA PHE A 272 7.26 10.65 0.22
C PHE A 272 8.52 11.48 0.51
N THR A 273 8.99 12.25 -0.46
CA THR A 273 10.17 13.12 -0.28
C THR A 273 9.88 14.22 0.74
N LYS A 274 8.71 14.88 0.66
CA LYS A 274 8.30 15.94 1.59
C LYS A 274 8.23 15.46 3.05
N ASN A 275 7.77 14.22 3.25
CA ASN A 275 7.68 13.61 4.58
C ASN A 275 9.00 13.00 5.08
N ASN A 276 10.11 13.18 4.35
CA ASN A 276 11.44 12.66 4.67
C ASN A 276 11.43 11.16 5.02
N CYS A 277 10.65 10.37 4.30
CA CYS A 277 10.50 8.95 4.61
C CYS A 277 11.81 8.19 4.35
N ASN A 278 12.52 7.88 5.43
CA ASN A 278 13.79 7.15 5.42
C ASN A 278 13.65 5.76 6.02
N THR A 279 12.63 5.53 6.84
CA THR A 279 12.34 4.26 7.51
C THR A 279 11.04 3.64 7.00
N SER A 280 10.93 2.31 7.08
CA SER A 280 9.70 1.60 6.70
C SER A 280 8.47 2.11 7.44
N GLN A 281 8.60 2.46 8.72
CA GLN A 281 7.50 2.97 9.54
C GLN A 281 6.97 4.32 9.02
N GLU A 282 7.86 5.22 8.59
CA GLU A 282 7.46 6.50 7.99
C GLU A 282 6.74 6.29 6.65
N TYR A 283 7.20 5.36 5.81
CA TYR A 283 6.49 5.01 4.58
C TYR A 283 5.07 4.50 4.87
N TYR A 284 4.89 3.62 5.86
CA TYR A 284 3.57 3.13 6.25
C TYR A 284 2.68 4.24 6.83
N ASN A 285 3.21 5.09 7.69
CA ASN A 285 2.45 6.20 8.27
C ASN A 285 2.00 7.18 7.17
N THR A 286 2.90 7.54 6.26
CA THR A 286 2.59 8.39 5.11
C THR A 286 1.55 7.73 4.21
N PHE A 287 1.69 6.43 3.92
CA PHE A 287 0.70 5.66 3.17
C PHE A 287 -0.69 5.72 3.80
N VAL A 288 -0.80 5.48 5.10
CA VAL A 288 -2.08 5.51 5.82
C VAL A 288 -2.67 6.93 5.77
N ASN A 289 -1.88 7.95 6.09
CA ASN A 289 -2.34 9.34 6.09
C ASN A 289 -2.82 9.80 4.71
N THR A 290 -2.04 9.51 3.66
CA THR A 290 -2.42 9.82 2.28
C THR A 290 -3.67 9.03 1.85
N SER A 291 -3.81 7.77 2.24
CA SER A 291 -4.99 6.96 1.94
C SER A 291 -6.25 7.49 2.62
N VAL A 292 -6.17 7.90 3.89
CA VAL A 292 -7.27 8.54 4.61
C VAL A 292 -7.68 9.82 3.89
N ARG A 293 -6.71 10.65 3.50
CA ARG A 293 -6.94 11.89 2.76
C ARG A 293 -7.58 11.65 1.38
N LEU A 294 -7.13 10.64 0.64
CA LEU A 294 -7.75 10.27 -0.64
C LEU A 294 -9.22 9.86 -0.47
N ASN A 295 -9.57 9.19 0.63
CA ASN A 295 -10.95 8.82 0.93
C ASN A 295 -11.83 10.03 1.30
N GLU A 296 -11.26 11.05 1.94
CA GLU A 296 -11.95 12.33 2.16
C GLU A 296 -12.21 13.03 0.82
N VAL A 297 -11.15 13.23 0.04
CA VAL A 297 -11.18 13.91 -1.25
C VAL A 297 -12.07 13.20 -2.25
N PHE A 298 -12.20 11.86 -2.18
CA PHE A 298 -13.11 11.10 -3.03
C PHE A 298 -14.56 11.64 -2.96
N LYS A 299 -14.99 12.14 -1.80
CA LYS A 299 -16.34 12.69 -1.59
C LYS A 299 -16.52 14.09 -2.18
N ASP A 300 -15.42 14.82 -2.39
CA ASP A 300 -15.45 16.19 -2.86
C ASP A 300 -15.61 16.27 -4.38
N SER A 301 -16.52 17.14 -4.83
CA SER A 301 -16.68 17.46 -6.25
C SER A 301 -15.49 18.28 -6.74
N ILE A 302 -14.90 17.89 -7.86
CA ILE A 302 -13.85 18.66 -8.55
C ILE A 302 -14.32 19.01 -9.95
N SER A 303 -13.99 20.21 -10.43
CA SER A 303 -14.17 20.57 -11.84
C SER A 303 -12.82 20.74 -12.52
N PHE A 304 -12.63 20.06 -13.65
CA PHE A 304 -11.44 20.15 -14.49
C PHE A 304 -11.52 21.30 -15.50
N LYS A 305 -12.66 22.00 -15.60
CA LYS A 305 -12.88 23.12 -16.53
C LYS A 305 -12.40 24.48 -15.98
N ASN A 306 -12.34 24.61 -14.66
CA ASN A 306 -12.03 25.88 -14.01
C ASN A 306 -10.52 26.11 -13.88
N LYS A 307 -10.09 27.38 -13.92
CA LYS A 307 -8.71 27.77 -13.64
C LYS A 307 -8.36 27.57 -12.16
N LEU A 308 -7.10 27.23 -11.90
CA LEU A 308 -6.50 27.20 -10.57
C LEU A 308 -6.05 28.60 -10.15
N SER A 309 -6.14 28.90 -8.86
CA SER A 309 -5.67 30.16 -8.27
C SER A 309 -4.71 29.86 -7.12
N ILE A 310 -3.58 30.57 -7.10
CA ILE A 310 -2.50 30.48 -6.09
C ILE A 310 -2.25 31.84 -5.40
N GLY A 311 -3.27 32.69 -5.39
CA GLY A 311 -3.21 34.06 -4.84
C GLY A 311 -2.77 35.12 -5.86
N ALA A 312 -3.04 36.39 -5.56
CA ALA A 312 -2.76 37.53 -6.45
C ALA A 312 -1.35 38.12 -6.28
N GLU A 313 -0.64 37.73 -5.22
CA GLU A 313 0.70 38.23 -4.92
C GLU A 313 1.75 37.60 -5.83
N PRO A 314 2.78 38.37 -6.26
CA PRO A 314 3.87 37.83 -7.07
C PRO A 314 4.56 36.67 -6.34
N LEU A 315 4.98 35.66 -7.10
CA LEU A 315 5.72 34.54 -6.55
C LEU A 315 7.19 34.93 -6.43
N CYS A 316 7.71 34.90 -5.20
CA CYS A 316 9.13 35.10 -4.92
C CYS A 316 9.71 33.81 -4.36
N PHE A 317 10.87 33.40 -4.89
CA PHE A 317 11.61 32.20 -4.48
C PHE A 317 13.04 32.56 -4.10
N ASP A 318 13.67 31.71 -3.29
CA ASP A 318 15.00 31.96 -2.73
C ASP A 318 16.14 31.76 -3.75
N SER A 319 15.94 30.89 -4.75
CA SER A 319 16.94 30.58 -5.78
C SER A 319 16.49 30.98 -7.19
N GLU A 320 17.46 31.19 -8.08
CA GLU A 320 17.20 31.51 -9.49
C GLU A 320 16.46 30.36 -10.20
N PHE A 321 16.81 29.10 -9.88
CA PHE A 321 16.14 27.92 -10.38
C PHE A 321 14.66 27.87 -10.00
N SER A 322 14.38 27.98 -8.70
CA SER A 322 13.00 27.96 -8.21
C SER A 322 12.20 29.14 -8.74
N ASN A 323 12.82 30.32 -8.91
CA ASN A 323 12.14 31.48 -9.46
C ASN A 323 11.80 31.31 -10.95
N SER A 324 12.73 30.78 -11.75
CA SER A 324 12.50 30.54 -13.18
C SER A 324 11.43 29.48 -13.42
N ILE A 325 11.60 28.29 -12.84
CA ILE A 325 10.66 27.17 -13.00
C ILE A 325 9.31 27.48 -12.34
N GLY A 326 9.32 28.07 -11.14
CA GLY A 326 8.11 28.41 -10.41
C GLY A 326 7.20 29.35 -11.20
N ASN A 327 7.76 30.42 -11.78
CA ASN A 327 6.97 31.34 -12.60
C ASN A 327 6.48 30.70 -13.91
N LYS A 328 7.31 29.88 -14.57
CA LYS A 328 6.90 29.14 -15.78
C LYS A 328 5.76 28.17 -15.48
N LEU A 329 5.86 27.38 -14.40
CA LEU A 329 4.84 26.42 -13.98
C LEU A 329 3.54 27.09 -13.53
N ALA A 330 3.62 28.25 -12.87
CA ALA A 330 2.45 29.03 -12.50
C ALA A 330 1.61 29.44 -13.72
N HIS A 331 2.28 29.79 -14.83
CA HIS A 331 1.61 30.02 -16.11
C HIS A 331 1.09 28.71 -16.73
N ALA A 332 1.94 27.68 -16.83
CA ALA A 332 1.61 26.40 -17.45
C ALA A 332 0.41 25.70 -16.79
N MET A 333 0.27 25.81 -15.47
CA MET A 333 -0.83 25.26 -14.67
C MET A 333 -2.24 25.64 -15.16
N ASN A 334 -2.39 26.78 -15.86
CA ASN A 334 -3.67 27.24 -16.39
C ASN A 334 -3.73 27.29 -17.92
N TYR A 335 -2.67 26.88 -18.60
CA TYR A 335 -2.56 26.88 -20.06
C TYR A 335 -2.49 25.46 -20.63
N ASP A 336 -1.72 24.57 -20.00
CA ASP A 336 -1.62 23.17 -20.36
C ASP A 336 -2.54 22.31 -19.50
N PHE A 337 -3.26 21.39 -20.13
CA PHE A 337 -4.24 20.55 -19.45
C PHE A 337 -3.58 19.53 -18.50
N HIS A 338 -2.43 18.97 -18.86
CA HIS A 338 -1.76 17.97 -18.02
C HIS A 338 -1.19 18.62 -16.76
N TRP A 339 -0.60 19.81 -16.87
CA TRP A 339 -0.21 20.61 -15.72
C TRP A 339 -1.40 21.03 -14.86
N ASN A 340 -2.52 21.45 -15.48
CA ASN A 340 -3.73 21.78 -14.72
C ASN A 340 -4.25 20.57 -13.93
N LEU A 341 -4.30 19.41 -14.56
CA LEU A 341 -4.70 18.15 -13.93
C LEU A 341 -3.76 17.78 -12.79
N PHE A 342 -2.46 17.83 -13.02
CA PHE A 342 -1.43 17.54 -12.02
C PHE A 342 -1.61 18.39 -10.75
N PHE A 343 -1.68 19.71 -10.90
CA PHE A 343 -1.81 20.60 -9.74
C PHE A 343 -3.17 20.50 -9.06
N LYS A 344 -4.25 20.19 -9.80
CA LYS A 344 -5.56 19.89 -9.19
C LYS A 344 -5.53 18.68 -8.27
N ILE A 345 -4.88 17.61 -8.73
CA ILE A 345 -4.71 16.39 -7.94
C ILE A 345 -3.83 16.70 -6.72
N LEU A 346 -2.69 17.36 -6.93
CA LEU A 346 -1.75 17.73 -5.88
C LEU A 346 -2.41 18.55 -4.77
N PHE A 347 -3.10 19.64 -5.11
CA PHE A 347 -3.72 20.55 -4.14
C PHE A 347 -4.92 19.94 -3.40
N GLN A 348 -5.59 18.94 -3.97
CA GLN A 348 -6.62 18.22 -3.24
C GLN A 348 -6.03 17.23 -2.25
N ILE A 349 -4.94 16.57 -2.60
CA ILE A 349 -4.28 15.58 -1.73
C ILE A 349 -3.56 16.29 -0.58
N GLU A 350 -2.84 17.37 -0.86
CA GLU A 350 -2.10 18.08 0.17
C GLU A 350 -3.03 18.82 1.16
N PRO A 351 -2.61 18.96 2.43
CA PRO A 351 -3.38 19.64 3.46
C PRO A 351 -3.18 21.17 3.48
N GLY A 352 -2.18 21.69 2.77
CA GLY A 352 -1.86 23.11 2.71
C GLY A 352 -2.87 23.91 1.88
N ASN A 353 -2.60 25.22 1.73
CA ASN A 353 -3.28 25.99 0.70
C ASN A 353 -2.54 25.83 -0.65
N ASN A 354 -3.26 26.05 -1.76
CA ASN A 354 -2.70 25.90 -3.11
C ASN A 354 -1.34 26.61 -3.30
N ARG A 355 -1.13 27.76 -2.64
CA ARG A 355 0.12 28.52 -2.76
C ARG A 355 1.25 27.80 -2.02
N GLU A 356 1.04 27.41 -0.76
CA GLU A 356 2.01 26.65 0.04
C GLU A 356 2.39 25.31 -0.59
N ASP A 357 1.41 24.60 -1.14
CA ASP A 357 1.64 23.32 -1.81
C ASP A 357 2.43 23.50 -3.10
N PHE A 358 2.14 24.57 -3.85
CA PHE A 358 2.92 24.96 -5.02
C PHE A 358 4.37 25.26 -4.65
N TYR A 359 4.61 26.10 -3.62
CA TYR A 359 5.97 26.39 -3.14
C TYR A 359 6.72 25.14 -2.69
N SER A 360 6.04 24.24 -1.97
CA SER A 360 6.61 22.98 -1.52
C SER A 360 7.00 22.10 -2.70
N PHE A 361 6.18 22.06 -3.76
CA PHE A 361 6.49 21.30 -4.97
C PHE A 361 7.68 21.87 -5.74
N ILE A 362 7.80 23.20 -5.86
CA ILE A 362 8.97 23.82 -6.50
C ILE A 362 10.25 23.52 -5.72
N ARG A 363 10.21 23.60 -4.38
CA ARG A 363 11.36 23.21 -3.53
C ARG A 363 11.73 21.73 -3.68
N TYR A 364 10.74 20.86 -3.83
CA TYR A 364 10.97 19.45 -4.14
C TYR A 364 11.72 19.28 -5.47
N LEU A 365 11.29 19.96 -6.54
CA LEU A 365 11.97 19.92 -7.83
C LEU A 365 13.43 20.40 -7.71
N GLU A 366 13.68 21.49 -7.01
CA GLU A 366 15.04 21.96 -6.78
C GLU A 366 15.88 20.95 -5.99
N THR A 367 15.29 20.31 -4.97
CA THR A 367 15.97 19.32 -4.12
C THR A 367 16.44 18.11 -4.91
N ILE A 368 15.60 17.55 -5.78
CA ILE A 368 15.95 16.35 -6.56
C ILE A 368 17.08 16.60 -7.57
N PHE A 369 17.26 17.82 -8.05
CA PHE A 369 18.36 18.19 -8.95
C PHE A 369 19.61 18.66 -8.21
N SER A 370 19.47 19.26 -7.02
CA SER A 370 20.58 19.84 -6.26
C SER A 370 21.31 18.83 -5.38
N ASN A 371 20.62 17.76 -4.94
CA ASN A 371 21.14 16.77 -4.01
C ASN A 371 21.38 15.42 -4.70
N ARG A 372 22.40 15.37 -5.56
CA ARG A 372 22.83 14.16 -6.26
C ARG A 372 24.08 13.56 -5.61
N ASP A 373 24.11 12.23 -5.46
CA ASP A 373 25.28 11.52 -4.92
C ASP A 373 26.54 11.71 -5.78
N SER A 374 26.36 11.83 -7.11
CA SER A 374 27.45 12.09 -8.06
C SER A 374 28.19 13.39 -7.77
N TYR A 375 27.52 14.40 -7.20
CA TYR A 375 28.16 15.67 -6.84
C TYR A 375 29.21 15.53 -5.74
N LEU A 376 29.19 14.44 -4.96
CA LEU A 376 30.26 14.16 -3.99
C LEU A 376 31.63 14.00 -4.68
N ASN A 377 31.64 13.51 -5.92
CA ASN A 377 32.87 13.34 -6.70
C ASN A 377 33.51 14.69 -7.08
N LEU A 378 32.73 15.77 -7.17
CA LEU A 378 33.27 17.10 -7.49
C LEU A 378 34.20 17.60 -6.37
N TYR A 379 33.90 17.28 -5.11
CA TYR A 379 34.73 17.66 -3.96
C TYR A 379 36.09 16.95 -3.91
N LEU A 380 36.30 15.93 -4.74
CA LEU A 380 37.63 15.31 -4.90
C LEU A 380 38.57 16.19 -5.74
N THR A 381 38.02 17.09 -6.56
CA THR A 381 38.76 17.87 -7.56
C THR A 381 38.69 19.37 -7.30
N PHE A 382 37.56 19.85 -6.77
CA PHE A 382 37.26 21.27 -6.58
C PHE A 382 37.00 21.59 -5.10
N SER A 383 37.23 22.85 -4.72
CA SER A 383 36.91 23.39 -3.39
C SER A 383 35.40 23.57 -3.20
N ALA A 384 34.95 23.73 -1.94
CA ALA A 384 33.52 23.83 -1.63
C ALA A 384 32.81 25.00 -2.31
N GLU A 385 33.48 26.15 -2.43
CA GLU A 385 32.95 27.35 -3.11
C GLU A 385 32.81 27.10 -4.61
N GLU A 386 33.81 26.48 -5.23
CA GLU A 386 33.83 26.13 -6.65
C GLU A 386 32.74 25.10 -6.99
N VAL A 387 32.55 24.08 -6.14
CA VAL A 387 31.48 23.09 -6.32
C VAL A 387 30.09 23.75 -6.26
N SER A 388 29.90 24.75 -5.39
CA SER A 388 28.63 25.50 -5.34
C SER A 388 28.33 26.18 -6.67
N ILE A 389 29.33 26.83 -7.27
CA ILE A 389 29.18 27.52 -8.56
C ILE A 389 28.91 26.50 -9.69
N ILE A 390 29.62 25.37 -9.70
CA ILE A 390 29.39 24.31 -10.70
C ILE A 390 27.96 23.74 -10.59
N LYS A 391 27.45 23.56 -9.36
CA LYS A 391 26.05 23.12 -9.15
C LYS A 391 25.05 24.14 -9.68
N GLU A 392 25.27 25.44 -9.44
CA GLU A 392 24.43 26.50 -10.01
C GLU A 392 24.44 26.49 -11.55
N ASP A 393 25.59 26.20 -12.16
CA ASP A 393 25.73 26.09 -13.62
C ASP A 393 24.97 24.89 -14.20
N ILE A 394 24.99 23.76 -13.50
CA ILE A 394 24.18 22.58 -13.84
C ILE A 394 22.70 22.93 -13.76
N LEU A 395 22.25 23.59 -12.68
CA LEU A 395 20.87 24.03 -12.51
C LEU A 395 20.44 25.04 -13.59
N SER A 396 21.33 25.94 -14.00
CA SER A 396 21.09 26.89 -15.09
C SER A 396 20.88 26.17 -16.44
N SER A 397 21.70 25.15 -16.72
CA SER A 397 21.55 24.31 -17.92
C SER A 397 20.23 23.54 -17.91
N LEU A 398 19.81 23.03 -16.75
CA LEU A 398 18.51 22.38 -16.55
C LEU A 398 17.35 23.36 -16.75
N ASN A 399 17.44 24.58 -16.23
CA ASN A 399 16.43 25.62 -16.45
C ASN A 399 16.26 25.92 -17.94
N LYS A 400 17.37 26.09 -18.66
CA LYS A 400 17.35 26.32 -20.12
C LYS A 400 16.63 25.17 -20.84
N ALA A 401 16.95 23.92 -20.50
CA ALA A 401 16.30 22.75 -21.07
C ALA A 401 14.80 22.68 -20.73
N PHE A 402 14.43 22.94 -19.48
CA PHE A 402 13.03 22.95 -19.03
C PHE A 402 12.18 23.95 -19.82
N LEU A 403 12.72 25.16 -20.02
CA LEU A 403 12.04 26.23 -20.76
C LEU A 403 11.85 25.88 -22.24
N GLU A 404 12.81 25.17 -22.85
CA GLU A 404 12.75 24.73 -24.25
C GLU A 404 11.76 23.57 -24.47
N ILE A 405 11.73 22.60 -23.55
CA ILE A 405 10.87 21.41 -23.65
C ILE A 405 9.39 21.74 -23.40
N ASP A 406 9.12 22.65 -22.46
CA ASP A 406 7.78 23.15 -22.08
C ASP A 406 6.70 22.05 -21.97
N SER A 407 7.04 20.95 -21.31
CA SER A 407 6.16 19.78 -21.20
C SER A 407 6.24 19.15 -19.80
N ILE A 408 5.09 18.69 -19.29
CA ILE A 408 5.03 17.90 -18.05
C ILE A 408 5.88 16.63 -18.12
N LYS A 409 6.16 16.12 -19.33
CA LYS A 409 7.05 14.97 -19.52
C LYS A 409 8.43 15.19 -18.93
N PHE A 410 8.86 16.44 -18.78
CA PHE A 410 10.16 16.77 -18.18
C PHE A 410 10.34 16.16 -16.79
N ILE A 411 9.26 16.14 -16.01
CA ILE A 411 9.31 15.67 -14.63
C ILE A 411 8.91 14.20 -14.48
N TYR A 412 8.67 13.45 -15.56
CA TYR A 412 8.31 12.03 -15.46
C TYR A 412 9.49 11.14 -15.07
N ARG A 413 9.22 10.04 -14.36
CA ARG A 413 10.24 9.19 -13.72
C ARG A 413 11.26 8.63 -14.70
N ASP A 414 10.81 8.19 -15.88
CA ASP A 414 11.66 7.72 -16.98
C ASP A 414 12.59 8.83 -17.48
N LYS A 415 12.04 10.03 -17.70
CA LYS A 415 12.80 11.18 -18.21
C LYS A 415 13.73 11.80 -17.18
N LEU A 416 13.31 11.88 -15.92
CA LEU A 416 14.19 12.25 -14.83
C LEU A 416 15.37 11.29 -14.73
N SER A 417 15.15 9.98 -14.85
CA SER A 417 16.25 9.00 -14.84
C SER A 417 17.24 9.21 -15.99
N GLU A 418 16.77 9.52 -17.21
CA GLU A 418 17.64 9.84 -18.34
C GLU A 418 18.45 11.12 -18.08
N ILE A 419 17.79 12.20 -17.63
CA ILE A 419 18.43 13.48 -17.26
C ILE A 419 19.49 13.28 -16.19
N PHE A 420 19.16 12.51 -15.16
CA PHE A 420 20.06 12.18 -14.06
C PHE A 420 21.30 11.45 -14.51
N ASN A 421 21.18 10.48 -15.43
CA ASN A 421 22.34 9.81 -16.01
C ASN A 421 23.22 10.80 -16.79
N HIS A 422 22.63 11.73 -17.56
CA HIS A 422 23.40 12.76 -18.28
C HIS A 422 24.14 13.71 -17.32
N ILE A 423 23.52 14.09 -16.21
CA ILE A 423 24.18 14.90 -15.16
C ILE A 423 25.34 14.10 -14.54
N ASP A 424 25.12 12.83 -14.22
CA ASP A 424 26.15 11.99 -13.59
C ASP A 424 27.35 11.78 -14.54
N ASP A 425 27.09 11.55 -15.83
CA ASP A 425 28.11 11.46 -16.88
C ASP A 425 28.85 12.79 -17.06
N TYR A 426 28.14 13.92 -17.02
CA TYR A 426 28.73 15.25 -17.09
C TYR A 426 29.63 15.52 -15.88
N VAL A 427 29.18 15.20 -14.67
CA VAL A 427 29.98 15.34 -13.45
C VAL A 427 31.23 14.48 -13.51
N LYS A 428 31.11 13.24 -13.99
CA LYS A 428 32.26 12.35 -14.21
C LYS A 428 33.24 12.95 -15.22
N PHE A 429 32.73 13.51 -16.33
CA PHE A 429 33.54 14.24 -17.30
C PHE A 429 34.26 15.44 -16.67
N LEU A 430 33.62 16.21 -15.80
CA LEU A 430 34.28 17.33 -15.11
C LEU A 430 35.43 16.83 -14.21
N CYS A 431 35.22 15.76 -13.45
CA CYS A 431 36.23 15.21 -12.53
C CYS A 431 37.42 14.57 -13.26
N GLU A 432 37.17 13.79 -14.31
CA GLU A 432 38.25 13.10 -15.07
C GLU A 432 38.89 14.02 -16.12
N GLY A 433 38.09 14.96 -16.63
CA GLY A 433 38.38 15.77 -17.79
C GLY A 433 38.75 17.22 -17.48
N ILE A 434 38.77 17.70 -16.24
CA ILE A 434 39.18 19.08 -15.96
C ILE A 434 40.23 19.12 -14.86
N ASP A 435 41.40 19.68 -15.19
CA ASP A 435 42.58 19.64 -14.32
C ASP A 435 42.60 20.79 -13.30
N SER A 436 41.83 21.88 -13.52
CA SER A 436 41.70 23.01 -12.60
C SER A 436 40.39 23.79 -12.79
N TYR A 437 39.92 24.46 -11.73
CA TYR A 437 38.72 25.31 -11.80
C TYR A 437 38.88 26.48 -12.79
N GLU A 438 40.09 27.05 -12.91
CA GLU A 438 40.36 28.09 -13.93
C GLU A 438 40.11 27.57 -15.36
N ASN A 439 40.46 26.30 -15.63
CA ASN A 439 40.18 25.67 -16.91
C ASN A 439 38.67 25.49 -17.12
N TYR A 440 37.93 25.06 -16.08
CA TYR A 440 36.47 25.01 -16.10
C TYR A 440 35.88 26.38 -16.48
N VAL A 441 36.21 27.44 -15.74
CA VAL A 441 35.68 28.79 -15.96
C VAL A 441 35.99 29.31 -17.37
N SER A 442 37.19 29.07 -17.88
CA SER A 442 37.61 29.53 -19.21
C SER A 442 36.80 28.93 -20.37
N HIS A 443 36.18 27.76 -20.17
CA HIS A 443 35.37 27.07 -21.18
C HIS A 443 33.95 26.75 -20.67
N LYS A 444 33.51 27.41 -19.58
CA LYS A 444 32.26 27.13 -18.87
C LYS A 444 31.06 27.08 -19.80
N HIS A 445 30.93 28.08 -20.69
CA HIS A 445 29.79 28.16 -21.59
C HIS A 445 29.69 26.92 -22.51
N LEU A 446 30.82 26.35 -22.97
CA LEU A 446 30.83 25.14 -23.80
C LEU A 446 30.40 23.91 -23.00
N TYR A 447 30.84 23.82 -21.75
CA TYR A 447 30.48 22.70 -20.89
C TYR A 447 29.00 22.75 -20.48
N THR A 448 28.48 23.92 -20.14
CA THR A 448 27.05 24.11 -19.84
C THR A 448 26.17 23.91 -21.06
N GLU A 449 26.60 24.38 -22.24
CA GLU A 449 25.85 24.16 -23.49
C GLU A 449 25.87 22.69 -23.90
N TYR A 450 26.99 21.99 -23.70
CA TYR A 450 27.07 20.54 -23.90
C TYR A 450 26.08 19.80 -23.00
N LEU A 451 26.04 20.11 -21.70
CA LEU A 451 25.07 19.52 -20.77
C LEU A 451 23.63 19.80 -21.20
N TYR A 452 23.30 21.05 -21.54
CA TYR A 452 22.00 21.43 -22.07
C TYR A 452 21.58 20.59 -23.28
N LEU A 453 22.45 20.44 -24.27
CA LEU A 453 22.17 19.62 -25.46
C LEU A 453 21.99 18.13 -25.11
N THR A 454 22.80 17.59 -24.20
CA THR A 454 22.62 16.20 -23.75
C THR A 454 21.27 15.98 -23.08
N ILE A 455 20.81 16.92 -22.23
CA ILE A 455 19.49 16.84 -21.58
C ILE A 455 18.36 16.84 -22.62
N LEU A 456 18.48 17.63 -23.69
CA LEU A 456 17.47 17.66 -24.76
C LEU A 456 17.34 16.33 -25.51
N THR A 457 18.39 15.50 -25.54
CA THR A 457 18.32 14.18 -26.20
C THR A 457 17.33 13.25 -25.51
N SER A 458 17.13 13.39 -24.20
CA SER A 458 16.14 12.61 -23.45
C SER A 458 14.71 12.82 -23.99
N PHE A 459 14.47 13.91 -24.74
CA PHE A 459 13.17 14.26 -25.30
C PHE A 459 13.10 14.15 -26.82
N ASN A 460 14.17 13.67 -27.48
CA ASN A 460 14.28 13.61 -28.95
C ASN A 460 13.95 14.95 -29.63
N ILE A 461 14.43 16.05 -29.05
CA ILE A 461 14.21 17.39 -29.62
C ILE A 461 15.26 17.65 -30.69
N ASP A 462 14.80 18.09 -31.85
CA ASP A 462 15.67 18.66 -32.88
C ASP A 462 15.69 20.19 -32.74
N LEU A 463 16.89 20.77 -32.75
CA LEU A 463 17.10 22.22 -32.65
C LEU A 463 17.42 22.83 -34.01
N ASP A 464 17.11 24.12 -34.17
CA ASP A 464 17.48 24.85 -35.37
C ASP A 464 19.00 24.90 -35.53
N LYS A 465 19.48 24.69 -36.76
CA LYS A 465 20.92 24.70 -37.08
C LYS A 465 21.59 25.98 -36.58
N SER A 466 20.94 27.15 -36.70
CA SER A 466 21.44 28.44 -36.22
C SER A 466 21.83 28.43 -34.74
N SER A 467 21.07 27.73 -33.91
CA SER A 467 21.29 27.67 -32.45
C SER A 467 22.48 26.78 -32.06
N ILE A 468 22.92 25.90 -32.95
CA ILE A 468 24.01 24.94 -32.72
C ILE A 468 25.30 25.37 -33.40
N LEU A 469 25.21 26.10 -34.52
CA LEU A 469 26.36 26.48 -35.33
C LEU A 469 27.44 27.21 -34.53
N GLU A 470 27.03 28.15 -33.68
CA GLU A 470 27.93 28.91 -32.82
C GLU A 470 28.70 27.97 -31.89
N PHE A 471 27.98 27.14 -31.13
CA PHE A 471 28.55 26.11 -30.25
C PHE A 471 29.53 25.17 -30.96
N ALA A 472 29.16 24.63 -32.13
CA ALA A 472 30.01 23.72 -32.89
C ALA A 472 31.28 24.41 -33.44
N SER A 473 31.16 25.68 -33.83
CA SER A 473 32.29 26.48 -34.29
C SER A 473 33.27 26.80 -33.15
N GLU A 474 32.76 27.08 -31.96
CA GLU A 474 33.56 27.35 -30.78
C GLU A 474 34.21 26.08 -30.21
N LEU A 475 33.53 24.94 -30.21
CA LEU A 475 34.13 23.63 -29.90
C LEU A 475 35.32 23.29 -30.81
N LYS A 476 35.21 23.63 -32.10
CA LYS A 476 36.29 23.41 -33.07
C LYS A 476 37.50 24.29 -32.77
N ASN A 477 37.28 25.56 -32.43
CA ASN A 477 38.33 26.57 -32.30
C ASN A 477 38.93 26.67 -30.90
N SER A 478 38.19 26.27 -29.85
CA SER A 478 38.62 26.37 -28.45
C SER A 478 39.71 25.37 -28.10
N LYS A 479 40.41 25.55 -26.97
CA LYS A 479 41.37 24.57 -26.43
C LYS A 479 40.74 23.62 -25.40
N CYS A 480 39.41 23.61 -25.28
CA CYS A 480 38.69 22.75 -24.32
C CYS A 480 38.92 21.25 -24.58
N LYS A 481 38.61 20.42 -23.57
CA LYS A 481 38.74 18.95 -23.69
C LYS A 481 37.67 18.33 -24.58
N LEU A 482 36.53 19.00 -24.80
CA LEU A 482 35.53 18.55 -25.76
C LEU A 482 35.95 18.87 -27.20
N ARG A 483 35.74 17.92 -28.12
CA ARG A 483 36.07 18.07 -29.53
C ARG A 483 34.94 17.56 -30.40
N ILE A 484 34.70 18.26 -31.51
CA ILE A 484 33.79 17.79 -32.56
C ILE A 484 34.58 17.14 -33.70
N SER A 485 34.11 15.98 -34.16
CA SER A 485 34.70 15.23 -35.25
C SER A 485 34.51 15.95 -36.60
N TYR A 486 35.35 15.63 -37.58
CA TYR A 486 35.18 16.14 -38.95
C TYR A 486 33.83 15.73 -39.55
N LYS A 487 33.30 14.56 -39.18
CA LYS A 487 31.98 14.10 -39.62
C LYS A 487 30.86 14.97 -39.05
N GLY A 488 30.94 15.37 -37.78
CA GLY A 488 29.98 16.29 -37.16
C GLY A 488 29.98 17.69 -37.78
N ILE A 489 31.17 18.22 -38.10
CA ILE A 489 31.28 19.50 -38.83
C ILE A 489 30.67 19.38 -40.23
N LYS A 490 30.91 18.26 -40.92
CA LYS A 490 30.35 18.01 -42.25
C LYS A 490 28.83 17.87 -42.22
N LEU A 491 28.28 17.20 -41.19
CA LEU A 491 26.84 17.06 -40.95
C LEU A 491 26.20 18.45 -40.89
N LEU A 492 26.70 19.33 -40.02
CA LEU A 492 26.21 20.70 -39.88
C LEU A 492 26.38 21.53 -41.16
N ALA A 493 27.49 21.36 -41.88
CA ALA A 493 27.72 22.06 -43.15
C ALA A 493 26.75 21.62 -44.26
N SER A 494 26.34 20.35 -44.28
CA SER A 494 25.39 19.80 -45.27
C SER A 494 23.92 20.08 -44.99
N THR A 495 23.56 20.39 -43.74
CA THR A 495 22.17 20.71 -43.35
C THR A 495 21.81 22.14 -43.76
N PRO A 496 20.66 22.40 -44.41
CA PRO A 496 20.21 23.76 -44.73
C PRO A 496 20.01 24.64 -43.48
N GLU A 497 20.15 25.98 -43.59
CA GLU A 497 20.04 26.91 -42.44
C GLU A 497 18.69 26.86 -41.71
N ASN A 498 17.60 26.59 -42.43
CA ASN A 498 16.24 26.51 -41.89
C ASN A 498 15.83 25.08 -41.50
N CYS A 499 16.78 24.14 -41.44
CA CYS A 499 16.50 22.76 -41.06
C CYS A 499 16.91 22.51 -39.61
N LYS A 500 16.10 21.68 -38.96
CA LYS A 500 16.43 21.17 -37.63
C LYS A 500 17.53 20.12 -37.72
N VAL A 501 18.40 20.12 -36.73
CA VAL A 501 19.51 19.18 -36.58
C VAL A 501 19.14 18.19 -35.49
N ASN A 502 19.32 16.92 -35.78
CA ASN A 502 19.18 15.87 -34.79
C ASN A 502 20.35 15.97 -33.79
N ILE A 503 20.02 16.27 -32.53
CA ILE A 503 21.02 16.50 -31.48
C ILE A 503 21.77 15.21 -31.13
N ILE A 504 21.12 14.05 -31.22
CA ILE A 504 21.73 12.75 -30.92
C ILE A 504 22.85 12.47 -31.92
N GLU A 505 22.57 12.59 -33.23
CA GLU A 505 23.56 12.41 -34.29
C GLU A 505 24.74 13.38 -34.15
N LEU A 506 24.49 14.60 -33.66
CA LEU A 506 25.53 15.59 -33.43
C LEU A 506 26.41 15.22 -32.22
N LEU A 507 25.79 14.84 -31.09
CA LEU A 507 26.52 14.50 -29.86
C LEU A 507 27.37 13.24 -30.04
N GLU A 508 26.96 12.28 -30.88
CA GLU A 508 27.80 11.14 -31.27
C GLU A 508 29.11 11.57 -31.98
N GLN A 509 29.16 12.78 -32.51
CA GLN A 509 30.35 13.34 -33.13
C GLN A 509 31.19 14.18 -32.17
N ILE A 510 30.76 14.36 -30.91
CA ILE A 510 31.51 15.05 -29.86
C ILE A 510 32.22 14.01 -28.99
N TYR A 511 33.51 14.21 -28.73
CA TYR A 511 34.34 13.31 -27.93
C TYR A 511 35.26 14.07 -26.97
N ILE A 512 35.67 13.40 -25.90
CA ILE A 512 36.62 13.93 -24.90
C ILE A 512 38.05 13.60 -25.38
N ARG A 513 38.91 14.61 -25.38
CA ARG A 513 40.30 14.52 -25.84
C ARG A 513 41.25 13.90 -24.82
#